data_AF-A0A6G3ML68-F1
#
_entry.id   AF-A0A6G3ML68-F1
#
_cell.length_a   1.000
_cell.length_b   1.000
_cell.length_c   1.000
_cell.angle_alpha   90.00
_cell.angle_beta   90.00
_cell.angle_gamma   90.00
#
_symmetry.space_group_name_H-M   'P 1'
#
loop_
_entity.id
_entity.type
_entity.pdbx_description
1 polymer ?
#
loop_
_entity_poly.entity_id
_entity_poly.type
_entity_poly.pdbx_seq_one_letter_code
_entity_poly.pdbx_strand_id
1 'polypeptide(L)'
;NKKVKLNYIPLLSSDLRKFKNPPIPEGETLASIFGRFIKPTSWAKDLATLDANNPQYNGVCNPDFVNWMLTAPFKKFIKPFREISITSQSSTLKMGEYIIKIDYNYPLKDINGTKWISLSQISKFGAKNQFLFFSSIVSSIFTTLIAGLGLLQLAFGIVLEI
;
A
#
# COMPACT_ATOMS: atom_id res chain seq x y z
N ASN A 1 -13.44 -23.09 13.78
CA ASN A 1 -13.05 -21.76 13.23
C ASN A 1 -12.28 -21.90 11.93
N LYS A 2 -12.89 -21.53 10.80
CA LYS A 2 -12.25 -21.55 9.47
C LYS A 2 -11.25 -20.39 9.38
N LYS A 3 -9.96 -20.68 9.19
CA LYS A 3 -8.94 -19.65 8.98
C LYS A 3 -9.05 -19.11 7.56
N VAL A 4 -9.04 -17.79 7.40
CA VAL A 4 -8.95 -17.14 6.09
C VAL A 4 -7.48 -17.11 5.68
N LYS A 5 -7.17 -17.58 4.47
CA LYS A 5 -5.81 -17.54 3.93
C LYS A 5 -5.49 -16.10 3.50
N LEU A 6 -4.38 -15.58 4.00
CA LEU A 6 -3.85 -14.26 3.66
C LEU A 6 -2.64 -14.45 2.74
N ASN A 7 -2.64 -13.79 1.59
CA ASN A 7 -1.53 -13.85 0.63
C ASN A 7 -0.74 -12.53 0.66
N TYR A 8 0.51 -12.59 0.21
CA TYR A 8 1.27 -11.36 -0.05
C TYR A 8 0.63 -10.56 -1.15
N ILE A 9 0.77 -9.24 -1.04
CA ILE A 9 0.36 -8.33 -2.10
C ILE A 9 1.45 -8.37 -3.18
N PRO A 10 1.06 -8.55 -4.46
CA PRO A 10 2.03 -8.64 -5.54
C PRO A 10 2.84 -7.34 -5.66
N LEU A 11 4.15 -7.49 -5.82
CA LEU A 11 5.06 -6.37 -6.03
C LEU A 11 4.93 -5.82 -7.45
N LEU A 12 5.09 -4.51 -7.60
CA LEU A 12 5.12 -3.85 -8.90
C LEU A 12 6.37 -4.28 -9.68
N SER A 13 6.29 -4.31 -11.01
CA SER A 13 7.42 -4.68 -11.87
C SER A 13 8.64 -3.76 -11.68
N SER A 14 8.41 -2.48 -11.35
CA SER A 14 9.47 -1.53 -10.99
C SER A 14 10.22 -1.94 -9.73
N ASP A 15 9.49 -2.42 -8.73
CA ASP A 15 10.05 -2.82 -7.44
C ASP A 15 10.81 -4.13 -7.60
N LEU A 16 10.27 -5.09 -8.36
CA LEU A 16 10.98 -6.33 -8.72
C LEU A 16 12.29 -6.07 -9.48
N ARG A 17 12.38 -4.96 -10.22
CA ARG A 17 13.63 -4.56 -10.88
C ARG A 17 14.62 -3.93 -9.91
N LYS A 18 14.14 -3.17 -8.93
CA LYS A 18 14.96 -2.41 -7.96
C LYS A 18 15.47 -3.27 -6.80
N PHE A 19 14.61 -4.12 -6.26
CA PHE A 19 14.89 -4.96 -5.10
C PHE A 19 15.27 -6.36 -5.58
N LYS A 20 16.56 -6.66 -5.55
CA LYS A 20 17.10 -7.95 -5.97
C LYS A 20 18.11 -8.46 -4.95
N ASN A 21 17.98 -9.74 -4.62
CA ASN A 21 18.99 -10.43 -3.83
C ASN A 21 20.32 -10.47 -4.60
N PRO A 22 21.46 -10.49 -3.89
CA PRO A 22 22.76 -10.67 -4.52
C PRO A 22 22.81 -11.99 -5.30
N PRO A 23 23.67 -12.09 -6.33
CA PRO A 23 23.90 -13.37 -7.00
C PRO A 23 24.40 -14.39 -5.99
N ILE A 24 23.87 -15.61 -6.05
CA ILE A 24 24.23 -16.70 -5.15
C ILE A 24 25.31 -17.54 -5.85
N PRO A 25 26.55 -17.57 -5.35
CA PRO A 25 27.59 -18.44 -5.91
C PRO A 25 27.22 -19.91 -5.82
N GLU A 26 27.78 -20.73 -6.71
CA GLU A 26 27.55 -22.18 -6.69
C GLU A 26 27.94 -22.79 -5.34
N GLY A 27 27.06 -23.60 -4.76
CA GLY A 27 27.25 -24.24 -3.46
C GLY A 27 26.94 -23.35 -2.25
N GLU A 28 26.61 -22.07 -2.43
CA GLU A 28 26.20 -21.18 -1.34
C GLU A 28 24.68 -21.05 -1.21
N THR A 29 24.25 -20.59 -0.03
CA THR A 29 22.84 -20.26 0.23
C THR A 29 22.70 -18.77 0.52
N LEU A 30 21.48 -18.24 0.34
CA LEU A 30 21.17 -16.84 0.68
C LEU A 30 21.50 -16.51 2.15
N ALA A 31 21.34 -17.49 3.05
CA ALA A 31 21.71 -17.36 4.46
C ALA A 31 23.23 -17.24 4.67
N SER A 32 24.04 -18.00 3.93
CA SER A 32 25.51 -17.88 3.96
C SER A 32 25.95 -16.47 3.58
N ILE A 33 25.35 -15.90 2.53
CA ILE A 33 25.69 -14.58 2.04
C ILE A 33 25.31 -13.49 3.05
N PHE A 34 24.09 -13.52 3.57
CA PHE A 34 23.66 -12.53 4.57
C PHE A 34 24.37 -12.71 5.91
N GLY A 35 24.82 -13.92 6.26
CA GLY A 35 25.62 -14.20 7.46
C GLY A 35 26.98 -13.51 7.50
N ARG A 36 27.47 -13.00 6.36
CA ARG A 36 28.68 -12.15 6.29
C ARG A 36 28.42 -10.72 6.77
N PHE A 37 27.15 -10.33 6.89
CA PHE A 37 26.72 -9.02 7.33
C PHE A 37 26.10 -9.08 8.72
N ILE A 38 26.03 -7.94 9.38
CA ILE A 38 25.38 -7.81 10.68
C ILE A 38 23.97 -7.29 10.46
N LYS A 39 22.98 -7.99 11.04
CA LYS A 39 21.59 -7.53 11.01
C LYS A 39 21.41 -6.24 11.82
N PRO A 40 20.48 -5.35 11.44
CA PRO A 40 20.18 -4.17 12.24
C PRO A 40 19.73 -4.53 13.67
N THR A 41 20.07 -3.70 14.64
CA THR A 41 19.90 -3.97 16.08
C THR A 41 18.46 -4.33 16.47
N SER A 42 17.47 -3.65 15.88
CA SER A 42 16.05 -3.85 16.21
C SER A 42 15.37 -4.97 15.43
N TRP A 43 16.11 -5.77 14.66
CA TRP A 43 15.53 -6.85 13.86
C TRP A 43 15.47 -8.17 14.62
N ALA A 44 14.26 -8.66 14.84
CA ALA A 44 14.05 -9.99 15.45
C ALA A 44 14.50 -11.12 14.51
N LYS A 45 14.17 -11.00 13.20
CA LYS A 45 14.49 -11.99 12.16
C LYS A 45 15.49 -11.42 11.16
N ASP A 46 16.31 -12.29 10.58
CA ASP A 46 17.24 -11.93 9.52
C ASP A 46 16.57 -12.02 8.13
N LEU A 47 17.11 -11.28 7.16
CA LEU A 47 16.67 -11.24 5.76
C LEU A 47 16.54 -12.63 5.15
N ALA A 48 17.45 -13.55 5.46
CA ALA A 48 17.43 -14.92 4.93
C ALA A 48 16.25 -15.77 5.44
N THR A 49 15.57 -15.34 6.50
CA THR A 49 14.60 -16.14 7.27
C THR A 49 13.23 -15.47 7.41
N LEU A 50 12.94 -14.48 6.57
CA LEU A 50 11.69 -13.71 6.61
C LEU A 50 10.47 -14.60 6.34
N ASP A 51 10.56 -15.51 5.38
CA ASP A 51 9.54 -16.50 5.01
C ASP A 51 10.16 -17.90 4.85
N ALA A 52 9.86 -18.79 5.78
CA ALA A 52 10.34 -20.18 5.74
C ALA A 52 9.62 -21.04 4.67
N ASN A 53 8.41 -20.67 4.28
CA ASN A 53 7.58 -21.46 3.37
C ASN A 53 7.82 -21.10 1.89
N ASN A 54 8.30 -19.89 1.62
CA ASN A 54 8.52 -19.39 0.26
C ASN A 54 9.94 -18.82 0.12
N PRO A 55 10.93 -19.64 -0.30
CA PRO A 55 12.32 -19.19 -0.44
C PRO A 55 12.48 -17.97 -1.37
N GLN A 56 11.63 -17.84 -2.38
CA GLN A 56 11.58 -16.71 -3.30
C GLN A 56 11.18 -15.37 -2.66
N TYR A 57 10.56 -15.40 -1.48
CA TYR A 57 10.19 -14.22 -0.69
C TYR A 57 11.15 -13.97 0.47
N ASN A 58 12.34 -14.55 0.46
CA ASN A 58 13.41 -14.19 1.39
C ASN A 58 14.32 -13.11 0.81
N GLY A 59 15.06 -12.47 1.71
CA GLY A 59 16.01 -11.42 1.38
C GLY A 59 15.34 -10.06 1.15
N VAL A 60 15.99 -9.23 0.35
CA VAL A 60 15.51 -7.88 0.03
C VAL A 60 14.30 -7.90 -0.93
N CYS A 61 13.99 -9.06 -1.52
CA CYS A 61 12.84 -9.26 -2.39
C CYS A 61 11.54 -9.59 -1.62
N ASN A 62 11.60 -9.72 -0.29
CA ASN A 62 10.40 -10.02 0.51
C ASN A 62 9.35 -8.90 0.35
N PRO A 63 8.08 -9.21 0.04
CA PRO A 63 7.07 -8.17 -0.21
C PRO A 63 6.82 -7.23 0.97
N ASP A 64 6.85 -7.73 2.21
CA ASP A 64 6.67 -6.89 3.40
C ASP A 64 7.86 -5.95 3.61
N PHE A 65 9.07 -6.48 3.42
CA PHE A 65 10.29 -5.67 3.48
C PHE A 65 10.27 -4.58 2.42
N VAL A 66 9.98 -4.91 1.17
CA VAL A 66 9.90 -3.94 0.07
C VAL A 66 8.86 -2.86 0.36
N ASN A 67 7.64 -3.26 0.74
CA ASN A 67 6.57 -2.31 1.08
C ASN A 67 6.96 -1.37 2.24
N TRP A 68 7.72 -1.87 3.21
CA TRP A 68 8.24 -1.06 4.30
C TRP A 68 9.31 -0.07 3.87
N MET A 69 10.24 -0.50 2.99
CA MET A 69 11.34 0.33 2.49
C MET A 69 10.90 1.44 1.53
N LEU A 70 9.74 1.31 0.90
CA LEU A 70 9.18 2.40 0.08
C LEU A 70 8.78 3.57 0.99
N THR A 71 9.33 4.76 0.79
CA THR A 71 8.98 5.92 1.64
C THR A 71 7.54 6.38 1.40
N ALA A 72 6.79 6.61 2.47
CA ALA A 72 5.47 7.22 2.36
C ALA A 72 5.58 8.75 2.29
N PRO A 73 4.75 9.44 1.49
CA PRO A 73 4.85 10.88 1.31
C PRO A 73 4.34 11.69 2.52
N PHE A 74 3.51 11.11 3.38
CA PHE A 74 2.87 11.79 4.50
C PHE A 74 3.13 11.09 5.83
N LYS A 75 3.01 11.84 6.95
CA LYS A 75 3.15 11.30 8.32
C LYS A 75 2.08 10.26 8.67
N LYS A 76 0.87 10.43 8.15
CA LYS A 76 -0.23 9.47 8.26
C LYS A 76 -0.24 8.62 6.99
N PHE A 77 0.21 7.37 7.09
CA PHE A 77 0.28 6.47 5.95
C PHE A 77 -0.21 5.08 6.30
N ILE A 78 -0.56 4.31 5.27
CA ILE A 78 -0.97 2.91 5.39
C ILE A 78 -0.01 2.11 4.51
N LYS A 79 0.46 0.98 5.03
CA LYS A 79 1.27 0.02 4.28
C LYS A 79 0.42 -1.19 3.91
N PRO A 80 0.38 -1.58 2.62
CA PRO A 80 -0.28 -2.80 2.21
C PRO A 80 0.43 -4.00 2.85
N PHE A 81 -0.32 -4.86 3.53
CA PHE A 81 0.24 -6.04 4.22
C PHE A 81 -0.19 -7.34 3.54
N ARG A 82 -1.50 -7.64 3.52
CA ARG A 82 -2.02 -8.87 2.94
C ARG A 82 -3.26 -8.63 2.12
N GLU A 83 -3.47 -9.49 1.14
CA GLU A 83 -4.71 -9.58 0.39
C GLU A 83 -5.42 -10.91 0.65
N ILE A 84 -6.73 -10.88 0.46
CA ILE A 84 -7.56 -12.07 0.43
C ILE A 84 -7.87 -12.29 -1.05
N SER A 85 -7.19 -13.25 -1.66
CA SER A 85 -7.40 -13.57 -3.08
C SER A 85 -8.80 -14.14 -3.28
N ILE A 86 -9.62 -13.44 -4.06
CA ILE A 86 -10.96 -13.88 -4.43
C ILE A 86 -10.86 -14.74 -5.69
N THR A 87 -10.46 -16.01 -5.54
CA THR A 87 -10.33 -16.96 -6.67
C THR A 87 -11.66 -17.65 -6.99
N SER A 88 -12.62 -17.62 -6.06
CA SER A 88 -13.97 -18.19 -6.22
C SER A 88 -15.01 -17.43 -5.39
N GLN A 89 -16.30 -17.51 -5.71
CA GLN A 89 -17.35 -16.85 -4.92
C GLN A 89 -17.33 -17.24 -3.42
N SER A 90 -16.82 -18.43 -3.09
CA SER A 90 -16.66 -18.91 -1.71
C SER A 90 -15.45 -18.34 -0.96
N SER A 91 -14.59 -17.56 -1.63
CA SER A 91 -13.42 -16.90 -1.05
C SER A 91 -13.65 -15.45 -0.62
N THR A 92 -14.85 -14.91 -0.86
CA THR A 92 -15.26 -13.61 -0.32
C THR A 92 -15.60 -13.74 1.17
N LEU A 93 -15.22 -12.74 1.98
CA LEU A 93 -15.64 -12.65 3.37
C LEU A 93 -17.16 -12.49 3.43
N LYS A 94 -17.84 -13.49 3.98
CA LYS A 94 -19.30 -13.44 4.22
C LYS A 94 -19.62 -12.55 5.41
N MET A 95 -20.85 -12.08 5.51
CA MET A 95 -21.33 -11.42 6.73
C MET A 95 -21.17 -12.35 7.93
N GLY A 96 -20.62 -11.85 9.03
CA GLY A 96 -20.38 -12.61 10.25
C GLY A 96 -19.30 -11.98 11.11
N GLU A 97 -19.01 -12.64 12.24
CA GLU A 97 -17.99 -12.21 13.18
C GLU A 97 -16.61 -12.76 12.78
N TYR A 98 -15.61 -11.88 12.84
CA TYR A 98 -14.22 -12.22 12.53
C TYR A 98 -13.32 -11.76 13.66
N ILE A 99 -12.32 -12.58 13.97
CA ILE A 99 -11.32 -12.28 15.00
C ILE A 99 -9.98 -12.08 14.30
N ILE A 100 -9.39 -10.90 14.46
CA ILE A 100 -8.04 -10.59 13.98
C ILE A 100 -7.10 -10.71 15.18
N LYS A 101 -6.15 -11.64 15.09
CA LYS A 101 -5.08 -11.79 16.09
C LYS A 101 -3.83 -11.07 15.60
N ILE A 102 -3.25 -10.23 16.45
CA ILE A 102 -2.11 -9.37 16.11
C ILE A 102 -1.03 -9.57 17.16
N ASP A 103 0.18 -9.89 16.71
CA ASP A 103 1.35 -9.95 17.58
C ASP A 103 1.99 -8.55 17.67
N TYR A 104 2.01 -7.98 18.88
CA TYR A 104 2.42 -6.59 19.10
C TYR A 104 3.95 -6.44 19.20
N ASN A 105 4.64 -6.47 18.05
CA ASN A 105 6.12 -6.46 17.99
C ASN A 105 6.76 -5.10 17.70
N TYR A 106 5.98 -4.02 17.68
CA TYR A 106 6.49 -2.67 17.36
C TYR A 106 6.09 -1.68 18.46
N PRO A 107 6.89 -1.45 19.51
CA PRO A 107 6.52 -0.52 20.58
C PRO A 107 6.48 0.93 20.09
N LEU A 108 5.58 1.74 20.66
CA LEU A 108 5.47 3.19 20.39
C LEU A 108 5.77 4.01 21.65
N LYS A 109 6.52 3.47 22.61
CA LYS A 109 6.65 4.06 23.96
C LYS A 109 7.20 5.49 23.94
N ASP A 110 8.09 5.79 23.01
CA ASP A 110 8.80 7.08 22.95
C ASP A 110 8.18 8.04 21.92
N ILE A 111 7.15 7.60 21.19
CA ILE A 111 6.53 8.36 20.10
C ILE A 111 5.03 8.32 20.33
N ASN A 112 4.41 9.49 20.54
CA ASN A 112 2.96 9.63 20.72
C ASN A 112 2.19 9.39 19.40
N GLY A 113 2.42 8.22 18.78
CA GLY A 113 1.85 7.77 17.53
C GLY A 113 0.71 6.79 17.79
N THR A 114 -0.12 6.60 16.77
CA THR A 114 -1.23 5.64 16.79
C THR A 114 -1.07 4.66 15.65
N LYS A 115 -1.41 3.40 15.90
CA LYS A 115 -1.51 2.36 14.87
C LYS A 115 -2.96 1.94 14.71
N TRP A 116 -3.36 1.70 13.48
CA TRP A 116 -4.68 1.17 13.15
C TRP A 116 -4.55 0.18 12.01
N ILE A 117 -5.58 -0.65 11.86
CA ILE A 117 -5.72 -1.58 10.74
C ILE A 117 -6.94 -1.14 9.95
N SER A 118 -6.82 -1.19 8.63
CA SER A 118 -7.92 -0.92 7.71
C SER A 118 -8.12 -2.13 6.82
N LEU A 119 -9.33 -2.68 6.82
CA LEU A 119 -9.76 -3.68 5.87
C LEU A 119 -10.62 -2.98 4.81
N SER A 120 -10.19 -3.03 3.56
CA SER A 120 -10.89 -2.38 2.45
C SER A 120 -10.78 -3.21 1.18
N GLN A 121 -11.82 -3.12 0.35
CA GLN A 121 -11.78 -3.63 -1.01
C GLN A 121 -11.14 -2.59 -1.93
N ILE A 122 -10.31 -3.04 -2.86
CA ILE A 122 -9.64 -2.18 -3.84
C ILE A 122 -10.41 -2.28 -5.15
N SER A 123 -10.75 -1.14 -5.74
CA SER A 123 -11.37 -1.05 -7.06
C SER A 123 -10.30 -0.84 -8.13
N LYS A 124 -10.69 -0.87 -9.42
CA LYS A 124 -9.79 -0.51 -10.52
C LYS A 124 -9.21 0.91 -10.38
N PHE A 125 -9.91 1.81 -9.68
CA PHE A 125 -9.48 3.18 -9.41
C PHE A 125 -8.74 3.32 -8.07
N GLY A 126 -8.34 2.20 -7.46
CA GLY A 126 -7.67 2.17 -6.17
C GLY A 126 -8.63 2.10 -4.99
N ALA A 127 -8.12 2.51 -3.83
CA ALA A 127 -8.90 2.62 -2.60
C ALA A 127 -9.91 3.77 -2.67
N LYS A 128 -10.98 3.70 -1.86
CA LYS A 128 -12.04 4.70 -1.82
C LYS A 128 -11.46 6.10 -1.55
N ASN A 129 -11.51 6.97 -2.55
CA ASN A 129 -11.12 8.37 -2.45
C ASN A 129 -12.12 9.24 -3.22
N GLN A 130 -12.91 10.05 -2.51
CA GLN A 130 -13.92 10.93 -3.10
C GLN A 130 -13.37 12.31 -3.49
N PHE A 131 -12.12 12.62 -3.12
CA PHE A 131 -11.52 13.93 -3.38
C PHE A 131 -11.55 14.27 -4.87
N LEU A 132 -11.13 13.33 -5.73
CA LEU A 132 -11.08 13.55 -7.17
C LEU A 132 -12.46 13.90 -7.73
N PHE A 133 -13.50 13.16 -7.33
CA PHE A 133 -14.87 13.42 -7.77
C PHE A 133 -15.35 14.83 -7.40
N PHE A 134 -15.20 15.21 -6.12
CA PHE A 134 -15.60 16.55 -5.69
C PHE A 134 -14.76 17.66 -6.34
N SER A 135 -13.45 17.45 -6.53
CA SER A 135 -12.59 18.43 -7.20
C SER A 135 -13.01 18.68 -8.65
N SER A 136 -13.42 17.62 -9.37
CA SER A 136 -13.92 17.75 -10.73
C SER A 136 -15.24 18.51 -10.77
N ILE A 137 -16.17 18.21 -9.87
CA ILE A 137 -17.46 18.92 -9.80
C ILE A 137 -17.25 20.42 -9.55
N VAL A 138 -16.43 20.78 -8.57
CA VAL A 138 -16.17 22.19 -8.25
C VAL A 138 -15.54 22.91 -9.43
N SER A 139 -14.55 22.29 -10.09
CA SER A 139 -13.91 22.84 -11.30
C SER A 139 -14.91 23.03 -12.45
N SER A 140 -15.80 22.06 -12.68
CA SER A 140 -16.82 22.14 -13.72
C SER A 140 -17.83 23.26 -13.45
N ILE A 141 -18.33 23.38 -12.22
CA ILE A 141 -19.26 24.47 -11.84
C ILE A 141 -18.60 25.83 -12.07
N PHE A 142 -17.36 26.00 -11.60
CA PHE A 142 -16.62 27.25 -11.78
C PHE A 142 -16.44 27.60 -13.26
N THR A 143 -16.05 26.62 -14.08
CA THR A 143 -15.86 26.81 -15.52
C THR A 143 -17.18 27.16 -16.23
N THR A 144 -18.28 26.48 -15.90
CA THR A 144 -19.60 26.77 -16.50
C THR A 144 -20.12 28.14 -16.11
N LEU A 145 -19.88 28.59 -14.87
CA LEU A 145 -20.28 29.93 -14.43
C LEU A 145 -19.51 31.02 -15.17
N ILE A 146 -18.19 30.89 -15.31
CA ILE A 146 -17.38 31.87 -16.07
C ILE A 146 -17.79 31.89 -17.53
N ALA A 147 -17.95 30.72 -18.17
CA ALA A 147 -18.40 30.64 -19.55
C ALA A 147 -19.79 31.26 -19.73
N GLY A 148 -20.72 31.00 -18.80
CA GLY A 148 -22.06 31.57 -18.80
C GLY A 148 -22.06 33.10 -18.68
N LEU A 149 -21.26 33.65 -17.76
CA LEU A 149 -21.10 35.11 -17.61
C LEU A 149 -20.46 35.74 -18.86
N GLY A 150 -19.45 35.12 -19.44
CA GLY A 150 -18.82 35.60 -20.68
C GLY A 150 -19.80 35.61 -21.85
N LEU A 151 -20.63 34.58 -22.00
CA LEU A 151 -21.69 34.54 -23.01
C LEU A 151 -22.76 35.61 -22.76
N LEU A 152 -23.13 35.87 -21.50
CA LEU A 152 -24.09 36.92 -21.15
C LEU A 152 -23.56 38.32 -21.50
N GLN A 153 -22.28 38.59 -21.18
CA GLN A 153 -21.62 39.84 -21.54
C GLN A 153 -21.61 40.05 -23.07
N LEU A 154 -21.29 39.01 -23.83
CA LEU A 154 -21.31 39.07 -25.30
C LEU A 154 -22.71 39.24 -25.88
N ALA A 155 -23.72 38.58 -25.29
CA ALA A 155 -25.09 38.62 -25.79
C ALA A 155 -25.79 39.97 -25.53
N PHE A 156 -25.50 40.60 -24.39
CA PHE A 156 -26.17 41.85 -23.97
C PHE A 156 -25.30 43.11 -24.07
N GLY A 157 -24.03 42.97 -24.49
CA GLY A 157 -23.10 44.10 -24.62
C GLY A 157 -22.80 44.81 -23.29
N ILE A 158 -23.09 44.17 -22.15
CA ILE A 158 -22.87 44.75 -20.83
C ILE A 158 -21.39 44.58 -20.49
N VAL A 159 -20.64 45.68 -20.57
CA VAL A 159 -19.30 45.78 -19.97
C VAL A 159 -19.51 45.89 -18.47
N LEU A 160 -19.27 44.79 -17.75
CA LEU A 160 -19.06 44.87 -16.30
C LEU A 160 -17.68 45.51 -16.10
N GLU A 161 -17.66 46.82 -15.83
CA GLU A 161 -16.48 47.46 -15.26
C GLU A 161 -16.23 46.82 -13.90
N ILE A 162 -15.10 46.11 -13.78
CA ILE A 162 -14.56 45.60 -12.52
C ILE A 162 -13.61 46.66 -11.97
#